data_AF-A0A836CHJ3-F1
#
_entry.id   AF-A0A836CHJ3-F1
#
_cell.length_a   1.000
_cell.length_b   1.000
_cell.length_c   1.000
_cell.angle_alpha   90.00
_cell.angle_beta   90.00
_cell.angle_gamma   90.00
#
_symmetry.space_group_name_H-M   'P 1'
#
loop_
_entity.id
_entity.type
_entity.pdbx_description
1 polymer ?
#
loop_
_entity_poly.entity_id
_entity_poly.type
_entity_poly.pdbx_seq_one_letter_code
_entity_poly.pdbx_strand_id
1 'polypeptide(L)'
;MKASTATKQQSGGTFEELCLRFRPHHASTLNVLLHLVTTPLGILAAISLAITYAARYDGADNVLKGAAAFYAATLLLLVPFHIWVLTASTIAGLVVAASQLCLMPITAAVLLAIAYVGQELSHYVTGETTYQSTYQNNGALAFLHLLLEHTYFLLPLCFDAAMAASVLEQMLDWFSMRSRVQWIKLQTQAEQEELSIIRKWLDAQDLPTDKTSHWWHASLPDAVRSSFDHVALAPSIMASFRERYPAGLYGIRVVTGMNEVYVAALDTTSATSDNVFYTNHVDGPWFATPCASLYRSIVSVNPNEQIKTIFPQAPSEAALTTGDVVAFDYNREVHRIALVPGAANRTQRYSLKVHYVVYPRCLPWYGSLVAVLNVAYNTLARKLFVKTLAPSSFVDLVCWKAIMVCTNFWYAGLQAVGGASVLVYVTGLAAVAAALRSYTLFLVGTSFVHYFIYMGVYYHRHRDTAYIEFKNRVMTFKALALVQMAYIYIANFNYDLVSLAAITAGFALSTAAATALGIDRTYFGVELQVVPPQKLVTSFPYNIPLLRHPMIAGNLLWLGGLVKMAGFRAAAPWLAPVHMALYTLHALQEEFGIKRAGAFDPYAPQNSAAGGAGEAGTVQ
;
A
#
# COMPACT_ATOMS: atom_id res chain seq x y z
N MET A 1 36.77 26.48 20.50
CA MET A 1 36.01 27.72 20.23
C MET A 1 35.91 27.90 18.73
N LYS A 2 34.81 27.45 18.13
CA LYS A 2 34.41 27.84 16.76
C LYS A 2 33.18 28.72 16.92
N ALA A 3 33.29 29.96 16.45
CA ALA A 3 32.27 30.97 16.58
C ALA A 3 30.98 30.49 15.90
N SER A 4 29.93 30.35 16.73
CA SER A 4 28.55 30.25 16.27
C SER A 4 28.15 31.62 15.74
N THR A 5 28.07 31.75 14.43
CA THR A 5 27.35 32.85 13.78
C THR A 5 25.86 32.59 13.99
N ALA A 6 25.33 33.14 15.07
CA ALA A 6 23.90 33.31 15.27
C ALA A 6 23.37 34.25 14.18
N THR A 7 22.75 33.67 13.16
CA THR A 7 22.00 34.43 12.14
C THR A 7 20.80 35.06 12.85
N LYS A 8 20.77 36.39 12.90
CA LYS A 8 19.57 37.16 13.26
C LYS A 8 18.44 36.73 12.33
N GLN A 9 17.45 36.01 12.87
CA GLN A 9 16.16 35.76 12.21
C GLN A 9 15.48 37.11 11.99
N GLN A 10 15.50 37.61 10.76
CA GLN A 10 14.70 38.76 10.35
C GLN A 10 13.22 38.33 10.28
N SER A 11 12.38 39.15 10.89
CA SER A 11 10.92 39.02 10.93
C SER A 11 10.31 39.53 9.62
N GLY A 12 9.60 38.66 8.89
CA GLY A 12 8.85 38.96 7.68
C GLY A 12 9.37 38.21 6.45
N GLY A 13 9.34 36.88 6.49
CA GLY A 13 9.75 36.04 5.38
C GLY A 13 8.62 35.82 4.38
N THR A 14 8.96 35.56 3.12
CA THR A 14 7.98 35.13 2.10
C THR A 14 7.34 33.80 2.50
N PHE A 15 6.17 33.46 1.93
CA PHE A 15 5.53 32.15 2.17
C PHE A 15 6.50 30.98 1.88
N GLU A 16 7.37 31.12 0.87
CA GLU A 16 8.39 30.13 0.53
C GLU A 16 9.41 29.90 1.67
N GLU A 17 9.87 30.97 2.33
CA GLU A 17 10.74 30.85 3.51
C GLU A 17 10.04 30.18 4.70
N LEU A 18 8.73 30.38 4.85
CA LEU A 18 7.94 29.69 5.85
C LEU A 18 7.83 28.19 5.53
N CYS A 19 7.58 27.82 4.27
CA CYS A 19 7.58 26.43 3.83
C CYS A 19 8.92 25.73 4.09
N LEU A 20 10.04 26.39 3.79
CA LEU A 20 11.39 25.84 4.03
C LEU A 20 11.65 25.55 5.51
N ARG A 21 11.09 26.36 6.41
CA ARG A 21 11.18 26.15 7.86
C ARG A 21 10.18 25.11 8.38
N PHE A 22 9.03 24.98 7.75
CA PHE A 22 7.96 24.07 8.17
C PHE A 22 8.20 22.60 7.78
N ARG A 23 8.68 22.36 6.55
CA ARG A 23 8.89 21.00 5.99
C ARG A 23 9.79 20.07 6.81
N PRO A 24 10.91 20.53 7.42
CA PRO A 24 11.75 19.67 8.27
C PRO A 24 11.02 19.04 9.46
N HIS A 25 9.90 19.63 9.89
CA HIS A 25 9.05 19.12 10.97
C HIS A 25 7.93 18.20 10.47
N HIS A 26 7.79 18.05 9.15
CA HIS A 26 6.71 17.35 8.47
C HIS A 26 7.26 16.52 7.30
N ALA A 27 8.32 15.75 7.55
CA ALA A 27 8.96 14.89 6.56
C ALA A 27 8.25 13.53 6.44
N SER A 28 7.61 13.07 7.52
CA SER A 28 6.83 11.84 7.56
C SER A 28 5.47 12.02 6.90
N THR A 29 5.15 11.14 5.96
CA THR A 29 3.82 11.10 5.33
C THR A 29 2.69 10.88 6.32
N LEU A 30 2.89 10.06 7.34
CA LEU A 30 1.89 9.85 8.38
C LEU A 30 1.62 11.15 9.15
N ASN A 31 2.66 11.92 9.46
CA ASN A 31 2.49 13.19 10.16
C ASN A 31 1.72 14.20 9.32
N VAL A 32 2.08 14.34 8.04
CA VAL A 32 1.39 15.22 7.11
C VAL A 32 -0.08 14.79 6.91
N LEU A 33 -0.35 13.49 6.74
CA LEU A 33 -1.73 12.99 6.62
C LEU A 33 -2.57 13.27 7.86
N LEU A 34 -2.00 13.08 9.05
CA LEU A 34 -2.69 13.41 10.30
C LEU A 34 -2.98 14.92 10.37
N HIS A 35 -2.03 15.77 9.96
CA HIS A 35 -2.24 17.23 9.87
C HIS A 35 -3.30 17.63 8.83
N LEU A 36 -3.36 16.95 7.68
CA LEU A 36 -4.42 17.14 6.68
C LEU A 36 -5.82 16.76 7.19
N VAL A 37 -5.91 16.03 8.29
CA VAL A 37 -7.19 15.72 8.97
C VAL A 37 -7.43 16.65 10.16
N THR A 38 -6.44 16.80 11.04
CA THR A 38 -6.58 17.58 12.28
C THR A 38 -6.67 19.08 12.02
N THR A 39 -5.96 19.63 11.04
CA THR A 39 -6.04 21.05 10.69
C THR A 39 -7.43 21.43 10.18
N PRO A 40 -8.02 20.76 9.16
CA PRO A 40 -9.41 21.02 8.77
C PRO A 40 -10.42 20.77 9.88
N LEU A 41 -10.22 19.76 10.73
CA LEU A 41 -11.09 19.49 11.87
C LEU A 41 -11.07 20.63 12.90
N GLY A 42 -9.88 21.16 13.20
CA GLY A 42 -9.71 22.31 14.09
C GLY A 42 -10.36 23.58 13.52
N ILE A 43 -10.20 23.82 12.21
CA ILE A 43 -10.85 24.93 11.52
C ILE A 43 -12.38 24.78 11.54
N LEU A 44 -12.90 23.58 11.23
CA LEU A 44 -14.34 23.28 11.31
C LEU A 44 -14.89 23.59 12.71
N ALA A 45 -14.21 23.10 13.74
CA ALA A 45 -14.59 23.31 15.13
C ALA A 45 -14.57 24.79 15.52
N ALA A 46 -13.53 25.53 15.13
CA ALA A 46 -13.42 26.96 15.37
C ALA A 46 -14.53 27.76 14.67
N ILE A 47 -14.83 27.44 13.40
CA ILE A 47 -15.93 28.06 12.65
C ILE A 47 -17.27 27.73 13.33
N SER A 48 -17.53 26.48 13.73
CA SER A 48 -18.77 26.11 14.43
C SER A 48 -18.94 26.84 15.77
N LEU A 49 -17.85 27.02 16.54
CA LEU A 49 -17.87 27.84 17.76
C LEU A 49 -18.20 29.30 17.43
N ALA A 50 -17.58 29.86 16.40
CA ALA A 50 -17.83 31.22 15.95
C ALA A 50 -19.28 31.41 15.49
N ILE A 51 -19.83 30.47 14.71
CA ILE A 51 -21.26 30.47 14.31
C ILE A 51 -22.14 30.47 15.56
N THR A 52 -21.88 29.58 16.51
CA THR A 52 -22.75 29.46 17.69
C THR A 52 -22.69 30.68 18.59
N TYR A 53 -21.51 31.28 18.74
CA TYR A 53 -21.35 32.53 19.47
C TYR A 53 -22.04 33.69 18.74
N ALA A 54 -21.84 33.78 17.43
CA ALA A 54 -22.35 34.84 16.59
C ALA A 54 -23.85 34.72 16.30
N ALA A 55 -24.46 33.53 16.45
CA ALA A 55 -25.91 33.29 16.31
C ALA A 55 -26.77 34.14 17.28
N ARG A 56 -26.14 34.83 18.23
CA ARG A 56 -26.76 35.88 19.05
C ARG A 56 -27.04 37.18 18.28
N TYR A 57 -26.51 37.31 17.06
CA TYR A 57 -26.61 38.48 16.19
C TYR A 57 -27.19 38.08 14.82
N ASP A 58 -28.10 38.90 14.30
CA ASP A 58 -28.67 38.67 12.97
C ASP A 58 -27.60 38.82 11.88
N GLY A 59 -27.62 37.96 10.86
CA GLY A 59 -26.65 37.97 9.75
C GLY A 59 -25.25 37.39 10.05
N ALA A 60 -25.03 36.77 11.22
CA ALA A 60 -23.74 36.18 11.61
C ALA A 60 -23.14 35.19 10.60
N ASP A 61 -23.97 34.39 9.93
CA ASP A 61 -23.54 33.46 8.89
C ASP A 61 -22.92 34.20 7.68
N ASN A 62 -23.48 35.34 7.29
CA ASN A 62 -22.94 36.17 6.21
C ASN A 62 -21.60 36.82 6.62
N VAL A 63 -21.44 37.20 7.89
CA VAL A 63 -20.18 37.74 8.41
C VAL A 63 -19.07 36.68 8.33
N LEU A 64 -19.36 35.43 8.69
CA LEU A 64 -18.39 34.34 8.64
C LEU A 64 -18.04 33.93 7.20
N LYS A 65 -19.03 33.87 6.31
CA LYS A 65 -18.80 33.68 4.87
C LYS A 65 -17.94 34.81 4.29
N GLY A 66 -18.22 36.05 4.70
CA GLY A 66 -17.42 37.22 4.33
C GLY A 66 -15.99 37.15 4.84
N ALA A 67 -15.78 36.74 6.09
CA ALA A 67 -14.46 36.56 6.69
C ALA A 67 -13.66 35.45 5.99
N ALA A 68 -14.30 34.32 5.65
CA ALA A 68 -13.68 33.24 4.90
C ALA A 68 -13.32 33.66 3.47
N ALA A 69 -14.20 34.40 2.79
CA ALA A 69 -13.93 34.95 1.46
C ALA A 69 -12.79 35.99 1.51
N PHE A 70 -12.76 36.83 2.54
CA PHE A 70 -11.68 37.80 2.76
C PHE A 70 -10.35 37.09 3.00
N TYR A 71 -10.31 36.07 3.86
CA TYR A 71 -9.13 35.23 4.09
C TYR A 71 -8.63 34.55 2.80
N ALA A 72 -9.54 33.99 1.99
CA ALA A 72 -9.17 33.41 0.71
C ALA A 72 -8.62 34.47 -0.25
N ALA A 73 -9.21 35.67 -0.30
CA ALA A 73 -8.76 36.76 -1.16
C ALA A 73 -7.39 37.28 -0.75
N THR A 74 -7.10 37.41 0.55
CA THR A 74 -5.77 37.83 1.03
C THR A 74 -4.71 36.77 0.73
N LEU A 75 -5.03 35.48 0.83
CA LEU A 75 -4.11 34.41 0.46
C LEU A 75 -3.75 34.39 -1.03
N LEU A 76 -4.65 34.80 -1.94
CA LEU A 76 -4.39 34.82 -3.38
C LEU A 76 -3.12 35.60 -3.75
N LEU A 77 -2.77 36.62 -2.95
CA LEU A 77 -1.59 37.45 -3.13
C LEU A 77 -0.34 36.92 -2.42
N LEU A 78 -0.49 35.95 -1.50
CA LEU A 78 0.55 35.52 -0.57
C LEU A 78 1.06 34.10 -0.83
N VAL A 79 0.26 33.24 -1.49
CA VAL A 79 0.62 31.84 -1.74
C VAL A 79 0.54 31.50 -3.24
N PRO A 80 1.25 30.45 -3.70
CA PRO A 80 1.11 29.96 -5.07
C PRO A 80 -0.33 29.62 -5.43
N PHE A 81 -0.74 29.91 -6.67
CA PHE A 81 -2.13 29.75 -7.12
C PHE A 81 -2.72 28.35 -6.86
N HIS A 82 -1.94 27.29 -7.03
CA HIS A 82 -2.41 25.92 -6.77
C HIS A 82 -2.68 25.65 -5.28
N ILE A 83 -1.83 26.16 -4.38
CA ILE A 83 -2.07 26.10 -2.92
C ILE A 83 -3.27 26.96 -2.53
N TRP A 84 -3.43 28.11 -3.18
CA TRP A 84 -4.61 28.96 -3.00
C TRP A 84 -5.90 28.22 -3.36
N VAL A 85 -5.97 27.58 -4.54
CA VAL A 85 -7.16 26.82 -4.96
C VAL A 85 -7.52 25.75 -3.94
N LEU A 86 -6.55 24.96 -3.47
CA LEU A 86 -6.78 23.92 -2.46
C LEU A 86 -7.27 24.50 -1.13
N THR A 87 -6.62 25.57 -0.67
CA THR A 87 -6.96 26.23 0.60
C THR A 87 -8.35 26.86 0.53
N ALA A 88 -8.62 27.67 -0.50
CA ALA A 88 -9.89 28.35 -0.67
C ALA A 88 -11.06 27.36 -0.81
N SER A 89 -10.88 26.29 -1.59
CA SER A 89 -11.90 25.24 -1.76
C SER A 89 -12.17 24.50 -0.45
N THR A 90 -11.11 24.18 0.31
CA THR A 90 -11.23 23.52 1.62
C THR A 90 -11.95 24.41 2.62
N ILE A 91 -11.56 25.68 2.73
CA ILE A 91 -12.22 26.65 3.62
C ILE A 91 -13.69 26.82 3.25
N ALA A 92 -14.02 26.98 1.95
CA ALA A 92 -15.41 27.09 1.50
C ALA A 92 -16.22 25.84 1.89
N GLY A 93 -15.65 24.65 1.69
CA GLY A 93 -16.25 23.38 2.12
C GLY A 93 -16.47 23.30 3.63
N LEU A 94 -15.48 23.73 4.43
CA LEU A 94 -15.58 23.74 5.90
C LEU A 94 -16.62 24.73 6.41
N VAL A 95 -16.79 25.89 5.79
CA VAL A 95 -17.85 26.86 6.13
C VAL A 95 -19.24 26.27 5.85
N VAL A 96 -19.41 25.63 4.70
CA VAL A 96 -20.67 24.93 4.36
C VAL A 96 -20.92 23.78 5.34
N ALA A 97 -19.91 22.96 5.64
CA ALA A 97 -20.03 21.88 6.60
C ALA A 97 -20.39 22.40 8.01
N ALA A 98 -19.74 23.47 8.48
CA ALA A 98 -19.99 24.06 9.79
C ALA A 98 -21.45 24.56 9.92
N SER A 99 -21.97 25.21 8.87
CA SER A 99 -23.35 25.72 8.83
C SER A 99 -24.40 24.62 8.74
N GLN A 100 -24.08 23.46 8.15
CA GLN A 100 -24.99 22.32 8.04
C GLN A 100 -24.96 21.40 9.26
N LEU A 101 -23.79 21.22 9.89
CA LEU A 101 -23.63 20.30 11.02
C LEU A 101 -24.23 20.85 12.32
N CYS A 102 -24.39 22.17 12.45
CA CYS A 102 -24.96 22.83 13.63
C CYS A 102 -24.41 22.26 14.96
N LEU A 103 -23.09 22.11 15.05
CA LEU A 103 -22.45 21.48 16.20
C LEU A 103 -22.73 22.26 17.48
N MET A 104 -23.07 21.56 18.56
CA MET A 104 -23.17 22.18 19.88
C MET A 104 -21.80 22.74 20.32
N PRO A 105 -21.74 23.85 21.09
CA PRO A 105 -20.48 24.45 21.53
C PRO A 105 -19.53 23.47 22.21
N ILE A 106 -20.07 22.59 23.05
CA ILE A 106 -19.28 21.57 23.76
C ILE A 106 -18.68 20.58 22.75
N THR A 107 -19.47 20.11 21.80
CA THR A 107 -18.98 19.21 20.74
C THR A 107 -17.89 19.88 19.91
N ALA A 108 -18.09 21.13 19.51
CA ALA A 108 -17.09 21.89 18.76
C ALA A 108 -15.81 22.13 19.59
N ALA A 109 -15.92 22.47 20.88
CA ALA A 109 -14.77 22.60 21.77
C ALA A 109 -14.00 21.29 21.95
N VAL A 110 -14.70 20.15 22.08
CA VAL A 110 -14.08 18.82 22.14
C VAL A 110 -13.37 18.50 20.82
N LEU A 111 -13.98 18.77 19.67
CA LEU A 111 -13.33 18.57 18.37
C LEU A 111 -12.09 19.46 18.20
N LEU A 112 -12.13 20.70 18.67
CA LEU A 112 -10.99 21.59 18.66
C LEU A 112 -9.84 21.04 19.53
N ALA A 113 -10.15 20.53 20.73
CA ALA A 113 -9.18 19.90 21.59
C ALA A 113 -8.58 18.63 20.97
N ILE A 114 -9.42 17.79 20.34
CA ILE A 114 -8.98 16.60 19.60
C ILE A 114 -8.07 16.98 18.43
N ALA A 115 -8.43 18.01 17.67
CA ALA A 115 -7.61 18.51 16.56
C ALA A 115 -6.24 18.98 17.06
N TYR A 116 -6.21 19.81 18.11
CA TYR A 116 -4.97 20.34 18.67
C TYR A 116 -4.07 19.24 19.25
N VAL A 117 -4.61 18.38 20.14
CA VAL A 117 -3.87 17.24 20.70
C VAL A 117 -3.46 16.25 19.62
N GLY A 118 -4.28 16.08 18.59
CA GLY A 118 -4.00 15.21 17.45
C GLY A 118 -2.77 15.64 16.65
N GLN A 119 -2.53 16.95 16.50
CA GLN A 119 -1.32 17.48 15.87
C GLN A 119 -0.07 17.18 16.71
N GLU A 120 -0.13 17.37 18.03
CA GLU A 120 1.00 17.02 18.91
C GLU A 120 1.24 15.50 18.94
N LEU A 121 0.17 14.71 18.96
CA LEU A 121 0.26 13.25 18.91
C LEU A 121 0.87 12.75 17.60
N SER A 122 0.61 13.41 16.47
CA SER A 122 1.19 12.99 15.19
C SER A 122 2.71 13.14 15.20
N HIS A 123 3.23 14.24 15.72
CA HIS A 123 4.66 14.43 15.93
C HIS A 123 5.27 13.41 16.90
N TYR A 124 4.59 13.11 18.02
CA TYR A 124 5.03 12.09 18.96
C TYR A 124 5.11 10.69 18.32
N VAL A 125 4.08 10.31 17.55
CA VAL A 125 3.99 9.01 16.88
C VAL A 125 5.05 8.87 15.77
N THR A 126 5.37 9.95 15.06
CA THR A 126 6.39 9.93 13.99
C THR A 126 7.81 10.21 14.49
N GLY A 127 7.97 10.65 15.74
CA GLY A 127 9.26 11.04 16.30
C GLY A 127 9.82 12.35 15.74
N GLU A 128 8.97 13.19 15.15
CA GLU A 128 9.35 14.49 14.59
C GLU A 128 9.15 15.60 15.63
N THR A 129 9.97 16.64 15.56
CA THR A 129 9.78 17.83 16.41
C THR A 129 8.70 18.74 15.83
N THR A 130 7.97 19.47 16.67
CA THR A 130 6.96 20.42 16.20
C THR A 130 7.59 21.71 15.69
N TYR A 131 7.00 22.33 14.65
CA TYR A 131 7.49 23.65 14.20
C TYR A 131 7.33 24.71 15.30
N GLN A 132 6.26 24.64 16.10
CA GLN A 132 6.02 25.53 17.23
C GLN A 132 7.17 25.51 18.27
N SER A 133 7.78 24.35 18.49
CA SER A 133 8.88 24.22 19.45
C SER A 133 10.10 25.09 19.10
N THR A 134 10.24 25.51 17.84
CA THR A 134 11.39 26.31 17.35
C THR A 134 11.32 27.79 17.75
N TYR A 135 10.14 28.30 18.12
CA TYR A 135 9.95 29.72 18.44
C TYR A 135 9.25 30.00 19.77
N GLN A 136 8.81 28.96 20.50
CA GLN A 136 8.15 29.11 21.81
C GLN A 136 9.00 29.83 22.88
N ASN A 137 10.33 29.82 22.73
CA ASN A 137 11.27 30.41 23.68
C ASN A 137 11.88 31.75 23.21
N ASN A 138 11.37 32.35 22.13
CA ASN A 138 11.96 33.56 21.52
C ASN A 138 11.51 34.89 22.19
N GLY A 139 10.88 34.82 23.36
CA GLY A 139 10.26 35.96 24.05
C GLY A 139 8.80 36.20 23.63
N ALA A 140 8.00 36.83 24.50
CA ALA A 140 6.54 36.87 24.37
C ALA A 140 6.02 37.52 23.07
N LEU A 141 6.60 38.65 22.65
CA LEU A 141 6.18 39.35 21.43
C LEU A 141 6.54 38.56 20.16
N ALA A 142 7.76 38.00 20.10
CA ALA A 142 8.20 37.19 18.96
C ALA A 142 7.40 35.89 18.86
N PHE A 143 7.12 35.25 20.01
CA PHE A 143 6.25 34.08 20.09
C PHE A 143 4.87 34.37 19.52
N LEU A 144 4.22 35.46 19.97
CA LEU A 144 2.88 35.81 19.50
C LEU A 144 2.85 36.11 18.00
N HIS A 145 3.82 36.87 17.49
CA HIS A 145 3.93 37.17 16.06
C HIS A 145 4.06 35.90 15.21
N LEU A 146 4.99 35.01 15.57
CA LEU A 146 5.23 33.76 14.84
C LEU A 146 4.07 32.78 15.00
N LEU A 147 3.39 32.76 16.14
CA LEU A 147 2.18 31.96 16.34
C LEU A 147 1.05 32.43 15.43
N LEU A 148 0.85 33.74 15.27
CA LEU A 148 -0.16 34.31 14.37
C LEU A 148 0.18 34.02 12.90
N GLU A 149 1.44 34.21 12.49
CA GLU A 149 1.92 33.85 11.14
C GLU A 149 1.69 32.36 10.87
N HIS A 150 2.12 31.49 11.78
CA HIS A 150 1.95 30.05 11.66
C HIS A 150 0.46 29.64 11.60
N THR A 151 -0.40 30.21 12.46
CA THR A 151 -1.84 29.92 12.46
C THR A 151 -2.51 30.36 11.17
N TYR A 152 -2.16 31.55 10.68
CA TYR A 152 -2.73 32.12 9.45
C TYR A 152 -2.38 31.28 8.21
N PHE A 153 -1.14 30.76 8.14
CA PHE A 153 -0.65 29.94 7.03
C PHE A 153 -0.76 28.43 7.27
N LEU A 154 -1.31 27.96 8.40
CA LEU A 154 -1.26 26.55 8.78
C LEU A 154 -1.84 25.60 7.71
N LEU A 155 -3.03 25.91 7.18
CA LEU A 155 -3.66 25.08 6.15
C LEU A 155 -2.88 25.11 4.81
N PRO A 156 -2.48 26.29 4.27
CA PRO A 156 -1.54 26.36 3.14
C PRO A 156 -0.24 25.57 3.35
N LEU A 157 0.37 25.65 4.55
CA LEU A 157 1.60 24.93 4.89
C LEU A 157 1.40 23.43 4.92
N CYS A 158 0.25 22.95 5.40
CA CYS A 158 -0.11 21.53 5.34
C CYS A 158 -0.23 21.05 3.88
N PHE A 159 -0.85 21.84 3.00
CA PHE A 159 -0.92 21.50 1.56
C PHE A 159 0.44 21.55 0.88
N ASP A 160 1.28 22.55 1.18
CA ASP A 160 2.65 22.62 0.68
C ASP A 160 3.47 21.39 1.11
N ALA A 161 3.40 21.02 2.39
CA ALA A 161 4.08 19.83 2.91
C ALA A 161 3.55 18.54 2.24
N ALA A 162 2.25 18.44 1.99
CA ALA A 162 1.65 17.31 1.28
C ALA A 162 2.07 17.23 -0.20
N MET A 163 2.26 18.38 -0.84
CA MET A 163 2.68 18.48 -2.24
C MET A 163 4.20 18.39 -2.41
N ALA A 164 4.98 18.44 -1.33
CA ALA A 164 6.40 18.16 -1.39
C ALA A 164 6.63 16.80 -2.07
N ALA A 165 7.42 16.77 -3.14
CA ALA A 165 7.49 15.63 -4.06
C ALA A 165 7.76 14.29 -3.33
N SER A 166 8.62 14.31 -2.31
CA SER A 166 8.94 13.14 -1.50
C SER A 166 7.75 12.65 -0.66
N VAL A 167 6.92 13.55 -0.15
CA VAL A 167 5.73 13.23 0.66
C VAL A 167 4.62 12.70 -0.23
N LEU A 168 4.33 13.38 -1.34
CA LEU A 168 3.32 12.94 -2.30
C LEU A 168 3.68 11.55 -2.88
N GLU A 169 4.94 11.34 -3.27
CA GLU A 169 5.43 10.05 -3.74
C GLU A 169 5.14 8.93 -2.72
N GLN A 170 5.49 9.19 -1.45
CA GLN A 170 5.29 8.24 -0.36
C GLN A 170 3.81 8.04 -0.01
N MET A 171 2.96 9.06 -0.10
CA MET A 171 1.51 8.91 0.13
C MET A 171 0.87 8.03 -0.95
N LEU A 172 1.23 8.25 -2.22
CA LEU A 172 0.78 7.40 -3.32
C LEU A 172 1.30 5.97 -3.21
N ASP A 173 2.48 5.79 -2.60
CA ASP A 173 3.06 4.47 -2.34
C ASP A 173 2.22 3.63 -1.37
N TRP A 174 1.47 4.25 -0.44
CA TRP A 174 0.56 3.54 0.48
C TRP A 174 -0.57 2.81 -0.25
N PHE A 175 -0.92 3.30 -1.43
CA PHE A 175 -1.93 2.72 -2.31
C PHE A 175 -1.34 1.88 -3.44
N SER A 176 -0.01 1.84 -3.57
CA SER A 176 0.68 0.98 -4.52
C SER A 176 0.73 -0.47 -3.98
N MET A 177 0.49 -1.43 -4.87
CA MET A 177 0.55 -2.86 -4.50
C MET A 177 1.91 -3.41 -4.89
N ARG A 178 2.92 -3.17 -4.06
CA ARG A 178 4.25 -3.74 -4.29
C ARG A 178 4.19 -5.26 -4.20
N SER A 179 4.89 -5.93 -5.11
CA SER A 179 5.16 -7.37 -5.02
C SER A 179 5.69 -7.72 -3.63
N ARG A 180 5.19 -8.79 -3.04
CA ARG A 180 5.74 -9.31 -1.78
C ARG A 180 6.91 -10.26 -2.01
N VAL A 181 7.31 -10.47 -3.25
CA VAL A 181 8.47 -11.28 -3.62
C VAL A 181 9.70 -10.38 -3.80
N GLN A 182 10.88 -10.87 -3.42
CA GLN A 182 12.18 -10.22 -3.64
C GLN A 182 13.18 -11.28 -4.06
N TRP A 183 13.79 -11.07 -5.23
CA TRP A 183 14.90 -11.87 -5.72
C TRP A 183 16.19 -11.15 -5.40
N ILE A 184 17.07 -11.81 -4.65
CA ILE A 184 18.28 -11.24 -4.08
C ILE A 184 19.43 -12.18 -4.43
N LYS A 185 20.60 -11.62 -4.74
CA LYS A 185 21.86 -12.36 -4.87
C LYS A 185 22.78 -11.95 -3.73
N LEU A 186 23.38 -12.91 -3.05
CA LEU A 186 24.47 -12.65 -2.12
C LEU A 186 25.73 -12.32 -2.94
N GLN A 187 26.23 -11.10 -2.79
CA GLN A 187 27.24 -10.53 -3.70
C GLN A 187 28.65 -10.52 -3.10
N THR A 188 28.76 -10.43 -1.78
CA THR A 188 30.05 -10.19 -1.13
C THR A 188 30.81 -11.50 -0.91
N GLN A 189 32.14 -11.41 -0.92
CA GLN A 189 32.99 -12.57 -0.63
C GLN A 189 32.71 -13.16 0.76
N ALA A 190 32.49 -12.30 1.77
CA ALA A 190 32.16 -12.73 3.12
C ALA A 190 30.85 -13.55 3.16
N GLU A 191 29.79 -13.11 2.47
CA GLU A 191 28.53 -13.87 2.40
C GLU A 191 28.74 -15.26 1.75
N GLN A 192 29.60 -15.35 0.74
CA GLN A 192 29.93 -16.61 0.07
C GLN A 192 30.77 -17.53 0.95
N GLU A 193 31.68 -16.98 1.74
CA GLU A 193 32.48 -17.73 2.72
C GLU A 193 31.59 -18.36 3.80
N GLU A 194 30.61 -17.61 4.33
CA GLU A 194 29.65 -18.13 5.31
C GLU A 194 28.79 -19.27 4.74
N LEU A 195 28.31 -19.14 3.50
CA LEU A 195 27.62 -20.23 2.82
C LEU A 195 28.51 -21.47 2.64
N SER A 196 29.80 -21.26 2.37
CA SER A 196 30.76 -22.36 2.20
C SER A 196 30.97 -23.17 3.49
N ILE A 197 30.95 -22.51 4.65
CA ILE A 197 31.07 -23.18 5.96
C ILE A 197 29.87 -24.11 6.18
N ILE A 198 28.66 -23.60 5.92
CA ILE A 198 27.43 -24.39 6.05
C ILE A 198 27.42 -25.55 5.07
N ARG A 199 27.82 -25.31 3.81
CA ARG A 199 27.91 -26.34 2.78
C ARG A 199 28.88 -27.46 3.17
N LYS A 200 30.09 -27.12 3.62
CA LYS A 200 31.09 -28.11 4.06
C LYS A 200 30.57 -28.97 5.20
N TRP A 201 29.84 -28.37 6.14
CA TRP A 201 29.21 -29.12 7.23
C TRP A 201 28.14 -30.09 6.73
N LEU A 202 27.30 -29.66 5.77
CA LEU A 202 26.27 -30.51 5.15
C LEU A 202 26.87 -31.66 4.34
N ASP A 203 27.89 -31.38 3.53
CA ASP A 203 28.60 -32.38 2.72
C ASP A 203 29.33 -33.42 3.59
N ALA A 204 29.62 -33.09 4.85
CA ALA A 204 30.20 -34.02 5.83
C ALA A 204 29.16 -34.88 6.58
N GLN A 205 27.86 -34.64 6.38
CA GLN A 205 26.80 -35.46 6.98
C GLN A 205 26.53 -36.70 6.11
N ASP A 206 26.24 -37.84 6.74
CA ASP A 206 25.76 -39.04 6.05
C ASP A 206 24.25 -38.90 5.77
N LEU A 207 23.93 -38.23 4.65
CA LEU A 207 22.57 -37.82 4.34
C LEU A 207 21.83 -38.90 3.51
N PRO A 208 20.60 -39.26 3.92
CA PRO A 208 19.76 -40.14 3.14
C PRO A 208 19.27 -39.42 1.88
N THR A 209 19.33 -40.09 0.73
CA THR A 209 18.97 -39.51 -0.59
C THR A 209 17.49 -39.66 -0.94
N ASP A 210 16.78 -40.54 -0.25
CA ASP A 210 15.37 -40.90 -0.46
C ASP A 210 14.39 -40.07 0.38
N LYS A 211 14.87 -39.31 1.36
CA LYS A 211 14.05 -38.49 2.25
C LYS A 211 14.65 -37.11 2.50
N THR A 212 13.80 -36.17 2.89
CA THR A 212 14.22 -34.82 3.24
C THR A 212 14.84 -34.80 4.65
N SER A 213 15.87 -33.98 4.83
CA SER A 213 16.55 -33.80 6.12
C SER A 213 16.48 -32.34 6.58
N HIS A 214 16.31 -32.13 7.88
CA HIS A 214 15.98 -30.81 8.44
C HIS A 214 16.65 -30.61 9.79
N TRP A 215 17.24 -29.43 10.01
CA TRP A 215 17.78 -29.02 11.30
C TRP A 215 17.24 -27.65 11.68
N TRP A 216 16.73 -27.52 12.90
CA TRP A 216 16.38 -26.22 13.44
C TRP A 216 17.62 -25.41 13.72
N HIS A 217 17.54 -24.09 13.53
CA HIS A 217 18.63 -23.17 13.86
C HIS A 217 19.20 -23.38 15.27
N ALA A 218 18.32 -23.59 16.27
CA ALA A 218 18.70 -23.83 17.65
C ALA A 218 19.48 -25.15 17.87
N SER A 219 19.38 -26.11 16.94
CA SER A 219 20.06 -27.41 17.01
C SER A 219 21.38 -27.47 16.25
N LEU A 220 21.77 -26.38 15.57
CA LEU A 220 23.01 -26.33 14.80
C LEU A 220 24.24 -26.20 15.72
N PRO A 221 25.39 -26.81 15.35
CA PRO A 221 26.67 -26.55 16.00
C PRO A 221 27.01 -25.05 15.99
N ASP A 222 27.72 -24.57 17.01
CA ASP A 222 27.95 -23.13 17.22
C ASP A 222 28.58 -22.42 16.02
N ALA A 223 29.57 -23.04 15.36
CA ALA A 223 30.21 -22.48 14.17
C ALA A 223 29.21 -22.33 13.00
N VAL A 224 28.42 -23.36 12.73
CA VAL A 224 27.41 -23.37 11.65
C VAL A 224 26.27 -22.40 11.98
N ARG A 225 25.87 -22.33 13.24
CA ARG A 225 24.84 -21.41 13.73
C ARG A 225 25.29 -19.96 13.57
N SER A 226 26.54 -19.64 13.91
CA SER A 226 27.12 -18.32 13.69
C SER A 226 27.14 -17.94 12.21
N SER A 227 27.56 -18.85 11.33
CA SER A 227 27.50 -18.61 9.88
C SER A 227 26.08 -18.43 9.36
N PHE A 228 25.12 -19.18 9.90
CA PHE A 228 23.70 -19.00 9.59
C PHE A 228 23.22 -17.60 9.99
N ASP A 229 23.54 -17.15 11.22
CA ASP A 229 23.16 -15.82 11.71
C ASP A 229 23.79 -14.70 10.86
N HIS A 230 25.05 -14.87 10.42
CA HIS A 230 25.70 -13.92 9.50
C HIS A 230 25.01 -13.87 8.13
N VAL A 231 24.65 -15.03 7.55
CA VAL A 231 23.86 -15.08 6.31
C VAL A 231 22.48 -14.46 6.50
N ALA A 232 21.83 -14.69 7.64
CA ALA A 232 20.53 -14.09 7.95
C ALA A 232 20.59 -12.56 8.07
N LEU A 233 21.74 -11.99 8.42
CA LEU A 233 21.95 -10.55 8.52
C LEU A 233 22.80 -9.99 7.36
N ALA A 234 22.95 -10.78 6.29
CA ALA A 234 23.73 -10.43 5.11
C ALA A 234 23.36 -9.02 4.58
N PRO A 235 24.36 -8.15 4.31
CA PRO A 235 24.12 -6.82 3.78
C PRO A 235 23.26 -6.81 2.52
N SER A 236 23.42 -7.77 1.61
CA SER A 236 22.60 -7.87 0.39
C SER A 236 21.11 -8.11 0.72
N ILE A 237 20.80 -8.94 1.71
CA ILE A 237 19.41 -9.20 2.13
C ILE A 237 18.83 -7.99 2.85
N MET A 238 19.57 -7.40 3.78
CA MET A 238 19.12 -6.24 4.55
C MET A 238 18.93 -5.02 3.65
N ALA A 239 19.81 -4.78 2.68
CA ALA A 239 19.68 -3.71 1.70
C ALA A 239 18.39 -3.83 0.89
N SER A 240 18.08 -5.03 0.39
CA SER A 240 16.84 -5.29 -0.36
C SER A 240 15.60 -5.01 0.49
N PHE A 241 15.55 -5.50 1.74
CA PHE A 241 14.44 -5.15 2.62
C PHE A 241 14.35 -3.66 2.93
N ARG A 242 15.49 -2.95 3.08
CA ARG A 242 15.50 -1.51 3.40
C ARG A 242 15.09 -0.63 2.23
N GLU A 243 15.30 -1.06 0.99
CA GLU A 243 14.73 -0.43 -0.19
C GLU A 243 13.19 -0.41 -0.14
N ARG A 244 12.60 -1.48 0.41
CA ARG A 244 11.14 -1.62 0.54
C ARG A 244 10.58 -1.05 1.84
N TYR A 245 11.33 -1.18 2.93
CA TYR A 245 10.91 -0.87 4.29
C TYR A 245 11.88 0.11 4.95
N PRO A 246 11.66 1.43 4.78
CA PRO A 246 12.55 2.46 5.30
C PRO A 246 12.78 2.32 6.80
N ALA A 247 14.03 2.50 7.23
CA ALA A 247 14.45 2.28 8.63
C ALA A 247 13.80 3.22 9.65
N GLY A 248 13.38 4.41 9.23
CA GLY A 248 12.62 5.35 10.07
C GLY A 248 11.22 4.86 10.39
N LEU A 249 10.58 4.12 9.47
CA LEU A 249 9.17 3.72 9.59
C LEU A 249 8.98 2.27 10.01
N TYR A 250 9.90 1.38 9.64
CA TYR A 250 9.77 -0.06 9.83
C TYR A 250 10.92 -0.68 10.61
N GLY A 251 10.57 -1.51 11.58
CA GLY A 251 11.47 -2.48 12.20
C GLY A 251 11.54 -3.75 11.38
N ILE A 252 12.74 -4.35 11.30
CA ILE A 252 12.97 -5.66 10.70
C ILE A 252 13.71 -6.48 11.75
N ARG A 253 13.25 -7.71 12.01
CA ARG A 253 13.88 -8.61 12.98
C ARG A 253 13.86 -10.04 12.48
N VAL A 254 14.98 -10.75 12.62
CA VAL A 254 15.08 -12.19 12.34
C VAL A 254 14.24 -12.98 13.35
N VAL A 255 13.47 -13.96 12.86
CA VAL A 255 12.60 -14.83 13.66
C VAL A 255 13.25 -16.21 13.77
N THR A 256 14.24 -16.32 14.66
CA THR A 256 15.09 -17.53 14.80
C THR A 256 14.31 -18.80 15.14
N GLY A 257 13.16 -18.69 15.82
CA GLY A 257 12.30 -19.82 16.16
C GLY A 257 11.67 -20.56 14.97
N MET A 258 11.81 -20.03 13.75
CA MET A 258 11.34 -20.68 12.51
C MET A 258 12.49 -21.04 11.56
N ASN A 259 13.71 -20.59 11.86
CA ASN A 259 14.84 -20.76 10.96
C ASN A 259 15.28 -22.22 10.92
N GLU A 260 15.55 -22.72 9.72
CA GLU A 260 15.97 -24.11 9.51
C GLU A 260 16.93 -24.27 8.33
N VAL A 261 17.74 -25.32 8.40
CA VAL A 261 18.48 -25.89 7.27
C VAL A 261 17.64 -27.01 6.69
N TYR A 262 17.43 -26.99 5.38
CA TYR A 262 16.61 -27.93 4.62
C TYR A 262 17.43 -28.60 3.52
N VAL A 263 17.38 -29.93 3.48
CA VAL A 263 17.97 -30.76 2.43
C VAL A 263 16.86 -31.55 1.73
N ALA A 264 16.74 -31.38 0.41
CA ALA A 264 15.76 -32.08 -0.39
C ALA A 264 16.17 -33.54 -0.66
N ALA A 265 15.18 -34.42 -0.82
CA ALA A 265 15.41 -35.75 -1.39
C ALA A 265 15.84 -35.63 -2.87
N LEU A 266 16.63 -36.60 -3.35
CA LEU A 266 17.12 -36.64 -4.73
C LEU A 266 16.05 -37.19 -5.68
N ASP A 267 15.26 -38.16 -5.22
CA ASP A 267 14.10 -38.67 -5.93
C ASP A 267 12.83 -37.90 -5.54
N THR A 268 12.28 -37.13 -6.49
CA THR A 268 11.05 -36.35 -6.33
C THR A 268 9.82 -37.05 -6.89
N THR A 269 9.96 -38.29 -7.40
CA THR A 269 8.87 -39.03 -8.07
C THR A 269 8.08 -39.94 -7.14
N SER A 270 8.60 -40.25 -5.95
CA SER A 270 7.87 -41.00 -4.93
C SER A 270 6.82 -40.09 -4.26
N ALA A 271 5.63 -40.63 -4.00
CA ALA A 271 4.51 -39.94 -3.37
C ALA A 271 4.82 -39.60 -1.90
N THR A 272 5.67 -38.59 -1.72
CA THR A 272 6.04 -38.04 -0.42
C THR A 272 5.15 -36.86 -0.09
N SER A 273 5.21 -36.40 1.16
CA SER A 273 4.46 -35.26 1.66
C SER A 273 4.74 -33.95 0.93
N ASP A 274 5.79 -33.90 0.11
CA ASP A 274 6.18 -32.74 -0.68
C ASP A 274 5.21 -32.42 -1.82
N ASN A 275 4.30 -33.36 -2.17
CA ASN A 275 3.24 -33.14 -3.17
C ASN A 275 2.34 -31.93 -2.85
N VAL A 276 2.15 -31.60 -1.56
CA VAL A 276 1.37 -30.42 -1.16
C VAL A 276 2.02 -29.13 -1.71
N PHE A 277 3.35 -29.08 -1.81
CA PHE A 277 4.07 -27.91 -2.30
C PHE A 277 3.96 -27.70 -3.82
N TYR A 278 3.52 -28.71 -4.58
CA TYR A 278 3.27 -28.60 -6.03
C TYR A 278 1.91 -27.96 -6.35
N THR A 279 1.03 -27.87 -5.36
CA THR A 279 -0.24 -27.14 -5.45
C THR A 279 -0.06 -25.71 -4.98
N ASN A 280 -0.86 -24.77 -5.49
CA ASN A 280 -0.84 -23.38 -5.02
C ASN A 280 -1.23 -23.34 -3.54
N HIS A 281 -0.37 -22.77 -2.70
CA HIS A 281 -0.61 -22.65 -1.27
C HIS A 281 0.04 -21.39 -0.69
N VAL A 282 -0.25 -21.11 0.57
CA VAL A 282 0.52 -20.20 1.43
C VAL A 282 1.05 -20.97 2.62
N ASP A 283 2.17 -20.53 3.18
CA ASP A 283 2.82 -21.25 4.27
C ASP A 283 2.15 -21.00 5.63
N GLY A 284 1.62 -19.79 5.85
CA GLY A 284 1.06 -19.36 7.13
C GLY A 284 -0.41 -18.91 7.06
N PRO A 285 -1.16 -19.00 8.18
CA PRO A 285 -2.58 -18.68 8.22
C PRO A 285 -2.86 -17.20 8.53
N TRP A 286 -1.85 -16.41 8.91
CA TRP A 286 -2.03 -15.07 9.49
C TRP A 286 -2.06 -13.97 8.43
N PHE A 287 -2.81 -14.18 7.34
CA PHE A 287 -2.94 -13.21 6.25
C PHE A 287 -3.52 -11.86 6.69
N ALA A 288 -4.23 -11.83 7.81
CA ALA A 288 -5.00 -10.71 8.35
C ALA A 288 -4.20 -9.80 9.31
N THR A 289 -2.90 -9.61 9.07
CA THR A 289 -2.00 -8.83 9.95
C THR A 289 -1.63 -7.44 9.37
N PRO A 290 -2.51 -6.42 9.43
CA PRO A 290 -2.27 -5.14 8.75
C PRO A 290 -0.92 -4.51 9.14
N CYS A 291 -0.25 -3.87 8.18
CA CYS A 291 1.02 -3.16 8.35
C CYS A 291 2.21 -3.99 8.87
N ALA A 292 2.04 -5.29 9.09
CA ALA A 292 3.10 -6.22 9.43
C ALA A 292 3.14 -7.38 8.43
N SER A 293 4.35 -7.89 8.19
CA SER A 293 4.58 -9.03 7.31
C SER A 293 5.60 -9.95 7.95
N LEU A 294 5.37 -11.26 7.81
CA LEU A 294 6.42 -12.23 8.06
C LEU A 294 6.96 -12.69 6.72
N TYR A 295 8.23 -12.44 6.47
CA TYR A 295 8.93 -12.92 5.29
C TYR A 295 9.59 -14.25 5.58
N ARG A 296 9.50 -15.17 4.62
CA ARG A 296 10.36 -16.33 4.49
C ARG A 296 11.33 -16.08 3.34
N SER A 297 12.61 -16.26 3.61
CA SER A 297 13.70 -16.21 2.65
C SER A 297 14.27 -17.60 2.47
N ILE A 298 14.24 -18.11 1.24
CA ILE A 298 14.90 -19.35 0.86
C ILE A 298 16.25 -18.97 0.27
N VAL A 299 17.33 -19.33 0.97
CA VAL A 299 18.71 -19.10 0.55
C VAL A 299 19.27 -20.40 -0.01
N SER A 300 19.69 -20.42 -1.28
CA SER A 300 20.27 -21.63 -1.87
C SER A 300 21.74 -21.75 -1.53
N VAL A 301 22.14 -22.90 -1.00
CA VAL A 301 23.52 -23.17 -0.56
C VAL A 301 24.33 -23.89 -1.65
N ASN A 302 23.65 -24.57 -2.57
CA ASN A 302 24.25 -25.21 -3.74
C ASN A 302 23.38 -25.01 -5.00
N PRO A 303 23.87 -25.41 -6.20
CA PRO A 303 23.09 -25.30 -7.42
C PRO A 303 21.86 -26.20 -7.41
N ASN A 304 20.76 -25.72 -7.99
CA ASN A 304 19.56 -26.51 -8.25
C ASN A 304 19.02 -26.21 -9.64
N GLU A 305 18.85 -27.27 -10.42
CA GLU A 305 18.43 -27.24 -11.83
C GLU A 305 17.03 -27.86 -11.99
N GLN A 306 16.64 -28.76 -11.08
CA GLN A 306 15.44 -29.58 -11.21
C GLN A 306 14.15 -28.90 -10.75
N ILE A 307 14.19 -28.05 -9.72
CA ILE A 307 12.98 -27.49 -9.10
C ILE A 307 12.98 -25.97 -9.23
N LYS A 308 11.93 -25.43 -9.85
CA LYS A 308 11.67 -23.98 -9.84
C LYS A 308 10.57 -23.64 -8.83
N THR A 309 10.68 -22.46 -8.25
CA THR A 309 9.61 -21.86 -7.43
C THR A 309 8.83 -20.90 -8.30
N ILE A 310 7.51 -20.97 -8.25
CA ILE A 310 6.58 -20.17 -9.06
C ILE A 310 5.71 -19.34 -8.11
N PHE A 311 5.65 -18.03 -8.37
CA PHE A 311 4.79 -17.08 -7.68
C PHE A 311 3.70 -16.60 -8.64
N PRO A 312 2.45 -17.12 -8.55
CA PRO A 312 1.39 -16.77 -9.49
C PRO A 312 0.90 -15.33 -9.34
N GLN A 313 1.00 -14.75 -8.14
CA GLN A 313 0.47 -13.41 -7.83
C GLN A 313 1.43 -12.30 -8.29
N ALA A 314 2.73 -12.51 -8.14
CA ALA A 314 3.80 -11.74 -8.75
C ALA A 314 4.47 -12.62 -9.83
N PRO A 315 3.97 -12.65 -11.08
CA PRO A 315 4.20 -13.69 -12.09
C PRO A 315 5.69 -13.86 -12.43
N SER A 316 6.38 -14.56 -11.55
CA SER A 316 7.82 -14.73 -11.53
C SER A 316 8.13 -16.17 -11.13
N GLU A 317 9.17 -16.71 -11.74
CA GLU A 317 9.64 -18.06 -11.45
C GLU A 317 11.14 -18.14 -11.66
N ALA A 318 11.81 -18.93 -10.81
CA ALA A 318 13.21 -19.26 -11.01
C ALA A 318 13.58 -20.57 -10.29
N ALA A 319 14.59 -21.24 -10.83
CA ALA A 319 15.35 -22.25 -10.11
C ALA A 319 16.51 -21.52 -9.41
N LEU A 320 16.56 -21.61 -8.09
CA LEU A 320 17.61 -20.96 -7.30
C LEU A 320 18.92 -21.73 -7.43
N THR A 321 20.02 -21.01 -7.64
CA THR A 321 21.39 -21.55 -7.57
C THR A 321 22.15 -20.93 -6.40
N THR A 322 23.37 -21.40 -6.12
CA THR A 322 24.19 -20.98 -4.97
C THR A 322 24.20 -19.45 -4.78
N GLY A 323 23.85 -19.01 -3.58
CA GLY A 323 23.82 -17.59 -3.21
C GLY A 323 22.60 -16.82 -3.71
N ASP A 324 21.70 -17.45 -4.47
CA ASP A 324 20.39 -16.87 -4.75
C ASP A 324 19.51 -16.95 -3.50
N VAL A 325 18.75 -15.89 -3.28
CA VAL A 325 17.80 -15.76 -2.19
C VAL A 325 16.48 -15.30 -2.77
N VAL A 326 15.40 -15.99 -2.45
CA VAL A 326 14.05 -15.49 -2.70
C VAL A 326 13.36 -15.25 -1.38
N ALA A 327 12.91 -14.01 -1.15
CA ALA A 327 12.14 -13.63 0.02
C ALA A 327 10.68 -13.36 -0.37
N PHE A 328 9.73 -13.93 0.36
CA PHE A 328 8.30 -13.73 0.12
C PHE A 328 7.49 -13.69 1.42
N ASP A 329 6.30 -13.09 1.42
CA ASP A 329 5.43 -13.02 2.61
C ASP A 329 4.82 -14.39 2.92
N TYR A 330 5.29 -15.01 3.99
CA TYR A 330 4.92 -16.33 4.49
C TYR A 330 3.40 -16.51 4.65
N ASN A 331 2.69 -15.45 5.02
CA ASN A 331 1.25 -15.53 5.32
C ASN A 331 0.36 -15.19 4.13
N ARG A 332 0.90 -14.67 3.03
CA ARG A 332 0.08 -14.04 1.99
C ARG A 332 0.50 -14.32 0.56
N GLU A 333 1.76 -14.67 0.33
CA GLU A 333 2.24 -14.93 -1.02
C GLU A 333 1.92 -16.36 -1.43
N VAL A 334 1.00 -16.49 -2.39
CA VAL A 334 0.70 -17.78 -2.99
C VAL A 334 1.90 -18.24 -3.80
N HIS A 335 2.35 -19.47 -3.58
CA HIS A 335 3.44 -20.05 -4.33
C HIS A 335 3.27 -21.56 -4.50
N ARG A 336 4.06 -22.12 -5.41
CA ARG A 336 4.21 -23.57 -5.61
C ARG A 336 5.58 -23.88 -6.18
N ILE A 337 6.00 -25.13 -6.06
CA ILE A 337 7.16 -25.65 -6.78
C ILE A 337 6.73 -26.42 -8.03
N ALA A 338 7.60 -26.46 -9.04
CA ALA A 338 7.41 -27.29 -10.23
C ALA A 338 8.74 -27.87 -10.69
N LEU A 339 8.68 -29.03 -11.35
CA LEU A 339 9.83 -29.60 -12.02
C LEU A 339 10.16 -28.80 -13.28
N VAL A 340 11.45 -28.56 -13.51
CA VAL A 340 11.97 -28.04 -14.77
C VAL A 340 12.05 -29.22 -15.75
N PRO A 341 11.34 -29.19 -16.89
CA PRO A 341 11.32 -30.30 -17.83
C PRO A 341 12.73 -30.70 -18.28
N GLY A 342 13.07 -31.98 -18.13
CA GLY A 342 14.36 -32.54 -18.56
C GLY A 342 15.57 -32.23 -17.66
N ALA A 343 15.40 -31.46 -16.58
CA ALA A 343 16.47 -31.19 -15.62
C ALA A 343 16.44 -32.17 -14.44
N ALA A 344 17.61 -32.63 -14.01
CA ALA A 344 17.76 -33.51 -12.86
C ALA A 344 18.95 -33.06 -12.04
N ASN A 345 18.78 -32.94 -10.72
CA ASN A 345 19.86 -32.55 -9.85
C ASN A 345 20.87 -33.69 -9.70
N ARG A 346 22.16 -33.38 -9.85
CA ARG A 346 23.25 -34.35 -9.61
C ARG A 346 23.50 -34.62 -8.12
N THR A 347 23.09 -33.68 -7.27
CA THR A 347 23.32 -33.68 -5.82
C THR A 347 22.07 -33.18 -5.11
N GLN A 348 21.89 -33.53 -3.82
CA GLN A 348 20.75 -33.05 -3.04
C GLN A 348 20.76 -31.52 -2.95
N ARG A 349 19.58 -30.89 -3.00
CA ARG A 349 19.46 -29.43 -2.87
C ARG A 349 19.52 -29.03 -1.41
N TYR A 350 20.45 -28.14 -1.09
CA TYR A 350 20.63 -27.54 0.23
C TYR A 350 20.08 -26.12 0.24
N SER A 351 19.25 -25.80 1.23
CA SER A 351 18.68 -24.46 1.38
C SER A 351 18.55 -24.07 2.84
N LEU A 352 18.70 -22.79 3.12
CA LEU A 352 18.35 -22.19 4.41
C LEU A 352 16.97 -21.55 4.28
N LYS A 353 16.11 -21.76 5.27
CA LYS A 353 14.88 -20.99 5.41
C LYS A 353 15.07 -20.01 6.55
N VAL A 354 15.20 -18.74 6.19
CA VAL A 354 15.39 -17.62 7.13
C VAL A 354 14.11 -16.82 7.19
N HIS A 355 13.68 -16.40 8.39
CA HIS A 355 12.42 -15.68 8.55
C HIS A 355 12.65 -14.30 9.15
N TYR A 356 11.89 -13.31 8.68
CA TYR A 356 11.97 -11.92 9.13
C TYR A 356 10.58 -11.38 9.42
N VAL A 357 10.40 -10.76 10.59
CA VAL A 357 9.20 -9.96 10.84
C VAL A 357 9.50 -8.50 10.52
N VAL A 358 8.66 -7.93 9.66
CA VAL A 358 8.65 -6.51 9.30
C VAL A 358 7.42 -5.89 9.94
N TYR A 359 7.59 -4.78 10.67
CA TYR A 359 6.51 -4.17 11.45
C TYR A 359 6.69 -2.64 11.58
N PRO A 360 5.61 -1.88 11.85
CA PRO A 360 5.71 -0.44 12.07
C PRO A 360 6.55 -0.16 13.32
N ARG A 361 7.53 0.74 13.21
CA ARG A 361 8.51 1.00 14.29
C ARG A 361 7.84 1.51 15.57
N CYS A 362 6.72 2.20 15.46
CA CYS A 362 5.91 2.66 16.59
C CYS A 362 5.16 1.53 17.33
N LEU A 363 5.10 0.31 16.77
CA LEU A 363 4.38 -0.84 17.34
C LEU A 363 5.27 -2.10 17.47
N PRO A 364 6.37 -2.06 18.25
CA PRO A 364 7.28 -3.20 18.40
C PRO A 364 6.63 -4.41 19.09
N TRP A 365 5.65 -4.17 19.96
CA TRP A 365 4.85 -5.21 20.60
C TRP A 365 4.02 -5.99 19.57
N TYR A 366 3.48 -5.30 18.56
CA TYR A 366 2.67 -5.90 17.51
C TYR A 366 3.52 -6.78 16.59
N GLY A 367 4.70 -6.30 16.19
CA GLY A 367 5.69 -7.13 15.47
C GLY A 367 6.12 -8.38 16.26
N SER A 368 6.21 -8.26 17.59
CA SER A 368 6.50 -9.41 18.47
C SER A 368 5.36 -10.40 18.56
N LEU A 369 4.12 -9.92 18.65
CA LEU A 369 2.93 -10.77 18.60
C LEU A 369 2.86 -11.55 17.28
N VAL A 370 3.04 -10.88 16.14
CA VAL A 370 3.02 -11.54 14.82
C VAL A 370 4.10 -12.61 14.72
N ALA A 371 5.33 -12.34 15.19
CA ALA A 371 6.40 -13.32 15.21
C ALA A 371 6.06 -14.55 16.08
N VAL A 372 5.56 -14.34 17.30
CA VAL A 372 5.19 -15.42 18.23
C VAL A 372 4.07 -16.29 17.66
N LEU A 373 3.03 -15.68 17.08
CA LEU A 373 1.92 -16.42 16.46
C LEU A 373 2.38 -17.31 15.30
N ASN A 374 3.31 -16.82 14.49
CA ASN A 374 3.87 -17.60 13.39
C ASN A 374 4.82 -18.71 13.88
N VAL A 375 5.67 -18.45 14.88
CA VAL A 375 6.52 -19.48 15.50
C VAL A 375 5.66 -20.60 16.10
N ALA A 376 4.60 -20.23 16.82
CA ALA A 376 3.66 -21.17 17.42
C ALA A 376 2.97 -22.02 16.34
N TYR A 377 2.44 -21.38 15.29
CA TYR A 377 1.83 -22.07 14.17
C TYR A 377 2.82 -23.02 13.48
N ASN A 378 4.00 -22.55 13.10
CA ASN A 378 5.01 -23.36 12.40
C ASN A 378 5.44 -24.58 13.23
N THR A 379 5.58 -24.40 14.55
CA THR A 379 5.90 -25.49 15.48
C THR A 379 4.77 -26.53 15.55
N LEU A 380 3.51 -26.08 15.66
CA LEU A 380 2.34 -26.95 15.71
C LEU A 380 2.09 -27.66 14.39
N ALA A 381 2.12 -26.92 13.28
CA ALA A 381 1.92 -27.42 11.93
C ALA A 381 2.95 -28.52 11.59
N ARG A 382 4.23 -28.32 11.94
CA ARG A 382 5.25 -29.35 11.73
C ARG A 382 5.05 -30.59 12.60
N LYS A 383 4.73 -30.43 13.90
CA LYS A 383 4.39 -31.58 14.76
C LYS A 383 3.24 -32.38 14.19
N LEU A 384 2.22 -31.69 13.68
CA LEU A 384 1.06 -32.30 13.06
C LEU A 384 1.44 -33.00 11.74
N PHE A 385 2.21 -32.33 10.87
CA PHE A 385 2.66 -32.87 9.58
C PHE A 385 3.47 -34.15 9.74
N VAL A 386 4.45 -34.15 10.66
CA VAL A 386 5.26 -35.34 10.97
C VAL A 386 4.38 -36.49 11.46
N LYS A 387 3.37 -36.20 12.30
CA LYS A 387 2.44 -37.21 12.80
C LYS A 387 1.52 -37.77 11.69
N THR A 388 1.18 -36.95 10.70
CA THR A 388 0.27 -37.32 9.60
C THR A 388 0.97 -37.88 8.35
N LEU A 389 2.31 -38.03 8.36
CA LEU A 389 3.07 -38.59 7.23
C LEU A 389 2.66 -40.04 6.86
N ALA A 390 2.24 -40.81 7.87
CA ALA A 390 1.69 -42.15 7.71
C ALA A 390 0.55 -42.32 8.74
N PRO A 391 -0.66 -41.82 8.45
CA PRO A 391 -1.76 -41.84 9.40
C PRO A 391 -2.16 -43.29 9.67
N SER A 392 -1.86 -43.76 10.88
CA SER A 392 -2.18 -45.13 11.32
C SER A 392 -3.48 -45.21 12.13
N SER A 393 -4.01 -44.05 12.55
CA SER A 393 -5.23 -43.94 13.33
C SER A 393 -6.28 -43.06 12.65
N PHE A 394 -7.56 -43.27 13.01
CA PHE A 394 -8.68 -42.43 12.55
C PHE A 394 -8.48 -40.95 12.93
N VAL A 395 -7.88 -40.68 14.09
CA VAL A 395 -7.58 -39.32 14.55
C VAL A 395 -6.56 -38.64 13.62
N ASP A 396 -5.51 -39.36 13.21
CA ASP A 396 -4.50 -38.81 12.30
C ASP A 396 -5.10 -38.54 10.90
N LEU A 397 -6.05 -39.37 10.45
CA LEU A 397 -6.80 -39.13 9.21
C LEU A 397 -7.68 -37.87 9.29
N VAL A 398 -8.38 -37.67 10.41
CA VAL A 398 -9.20 -36.45 10.63
C VAL A 398 -8.31 -35.21 10.71
N CYS A 399 -7.19 -35.28 11.42
CA CYS A 399 -6.20 -34.20 11.50
C CYS A 399 -5.63 -33.85 10.13
N TRP A 400 -5.29 -34.85 9.31
CA TRP A 400 -4.81 -34.63 7.94
C TRP A 400 -5.88 -33.94 7.07
N LYS A 401 -7.13 -34.41 7.11
CA LYS A 401 -8.24 -33.76 6.40
C LYS A 401 -8.46 -32.32 6.87
N ALA A 402 -8.37 -32.07 8.18
CA ALA A 402 -8.51 -30.74 8.74
C ALA A 402 -7.40 -29.79 8.26
N ILE A 403 -6.15 -30.26 8.15
CA ILE A 403 -5.04 -29.47 7.55
C ILE A 403 -5.38 -29.11 6.10
N MET A 404 -5.76 -30.08 5.27
CA MET A 404 -6.08 -29.83 3.87
C MET A 404 -7.24 -28.84 3.69
N VAL A 405 -8.29 -28.97 4.50
CA VAL A 405 -9.42 -28.03 4.51
C VAL A 405 -8.96 -26.64 4.96
N CYS A 406 -8.15 -26.54 6.02
CA CYS A 406 -7.63 -25.26 6.50
C CYS A 406 -6.73 -24.60 5.45
N THR A 407 -5.79 -25.32 4.84
CA THR A 407 -4.90 -24.80 3.78
C THR A 407 -5.71 -24.30 2.58
N ASN A 408 -6.71 -25.07 2.14
CA ASN A 408 -7.60 -24.65 1.07
C ASN A 408 -8.47 -23.45 1.47
N PHE A 409 -8.92 -23.38 2.72
CA PHE A 409 -9.66 -22.24 3.25
C PHE A 409 -8.79 -20.97 3.29
N TRP A 410 -7.51 -21.09 3.66
CA TRP A 410 -6.57 -19.96 3.64
C TRP A 410 -6.27 -19.48 2.23
N TYR A 411 -6.03 -20.41 1.31
CA TYR A 411 -5.87 -20.10 -0.11
C TYR A 411 -7.14 -19.43 -0.67
N ALA A 412 -8.33 -19.99 -0.40
CA ALA A 412 -9.59 -19.41 -0.82
C ALA A 412 -9.83 -18.02 -0.20
N GLY A 413 -9.49 -17.81 1.07
CA GLY A 413 -9.59 -16.51 1.74
C GLY A 413 -8.64 -15.45 1.19
N LEU A 414 -7.47 -15.84 0.70
CA LEU A 414 -6.56 -14.95 -0.04
C LEU A 414 -7.04 -14.64 -1.45
N GLN A 415 -7.70 -15.61 -2.10
CA GLN A 415 -8.27 -15.43 -3.44
C GLN A 415 -9.62 -14.68 -3.43
N ALA A 416 -10.36 -14.74 -2.31
CA ALA A 416 -11.65 -14.09 -2.16
C ALA A 416 -11.48 -12.57 -1.89
N VAL A 417 -12.32 -11.75 -2.55
CA VAL A 417 -12.61 -10.34 -2.22
C VAL A 417 -11.37 -9.46 -2.01
N GLY A 418 -10.45 -9.44 -2.98
CA GLY A 418 -9.26 -8.56 -2.92
C GLY A 418 -8.22 -8.98 -1.88
N GLY A 419 -8.36 -10.18 -1.31
CA GLY A 419 -7.52 -10.71 -0.24
C GLY A 419 -7.99 -10.26 1.15
N ALA A 420 -7.64 -11.04 2.15
CA ALA A 420 -8.16 -10.86 3.51
C ALA A 420 -7.86 -9.51 4.18
N SER A 421 -6.84 -8.77 3.73
CA SER A 421 -6.60 -7.41 4.21
C SER A 421 -7.76 -6.46 3.89
N VAL A 422 -8.44 -6.64 2.76
CA VAL A 422 -9.64 -5.88 2.40
C VAL A 422 -10.79 -6.26 3.33
N LEU A 423 -10.96 -7.55 3.62
CA LEU A 423 -11.99 -8.00 4.56
C LEU A 423 -11.78 -7.40 5.96
N VAL A 424 -10.54 -7.43 6.49
CA VAL A 424 -10.21 -6.80 7.78
C VAL A 424 -10.50 -5.30 7.75
N TYR A 425 -10.10 -4.61 6.68
CA TYR A 425 -10.36 -3.18 6.52
C TYR A 425 -11.86 -2.86 6.51
N VAL A 426 -12.63 -3.53 5.65
CA VAL A 426 -14.06 -3.30 5.47
C VAL A 426 -14.83 -3.67 6.74
N THR A 427 -14.55 -4.83 7.35
CA THR A 427 -15.24 -5.25 8.59
C THR A 427 -14.87 -4.38 9.78
N GLY A 428 -13.59 -4.01 9.93
CA GLY A 428 -13.15 -3.10 10.98
C GLY A 428 -13.79 -1.72 10.83
N LEU A 429 -13.80 -1.15 9.62
CA LEU A 429 -14.45 0.12 9.34
C LEU A 429 -15.97 0.04 9.55
N ALA A 430 -16.62 -1.06 9.15
CA ALA A 430 -18.04 -1.30 9.40
C ALA A 430 -18.35 -1.35 10.90
N ALA A 431 -17.50 -2.01 11.70
CA ALA A 431 -17.65 -2.07 13.15
C ALA A 431 -17.51 -0.69 13.80
N VAL A 432 -16.51 0.11 13.37
CA VAL A 432 -16.33 1.50 13.83
C VAL A 432 -17.53 2.36 13.42
N ALA A 433 -17.96 2.27 12.17
CA ALA A 433 -19.13 2.99 11.67
C ALA A 433 -20.41 2.62 12.43
N ALA A 434 -20.61 1.34 12.75
CA ALA A 434 -21.74 0.87 13.55
C ALA A 434 -21.67 1.39 14.99
N ALA A 435 -20.49 1.32 15.62
CA ALA A 435 -20.27 1.86 16.97
C ALA A 435 -20.55 3.37 17.04
N LEU A 436 -20.15 4.11 16.00
CA LEU A 436 -20.40 5.55 15.87
C LEU A 436 -21.78 5.89 15.25
N ARG A 437 -22.59 4.88 14.93
CA ARG A 437 -23.90 5.00 14.25
C ARG A 437 -23.86 5.90 13.00
N SER A 438 -22.77 5.81 12.23
CA SER A 438 -22.52 6.65 11.06
C SER A 438 -22.25 5.81 9.83
N TYR A 439 -23.30 5.56 9.02
CA TYR A 439 -23.12 4.91 7.71
C TYR A 439 -22.25 5.76 6.78
N THR A 440 -22.29 7.09 6.89
CA THR A 440 -21.44 8.01 6.12
C THR A 440 -19.96 7.69 6.30
N LEU A 441 -19.51 7.34 7.51
CA LEU A 441 -18.12 6.96 7.74
C LEU A 441 -17.74 5.71 6.95
N PHE A 442 -18.60 4.68 6.97
CA PHE A 442 -18.38 3.47 6.19
C PHE A 442 -18.37 3.78 4.69
N LEU A 443 -19.36 4.53 4.21
CA LEU A 443 -19.50 4.92 2.81
C LEU A 443 -18.27 5.68 2.29
N VAL A 444 -17.82 6.72 3.00
CA VAL A 444 -16.63 7.50 2.61
C VAL A 444 -15.38 6.65 2.66
N GLY A 445 -15.20 5.84 3.70
CA GLY A 445 -14.02 5.01 3.86
C GLY A 445 -13.96 3.84 2.88
N THR A 446 -15.04 3.44 2.20
CA THR A 446 -14.97 2.34 1.21
C THR A 446 -15.18 2.79 -0.23
N SER A 447 -16.07 3.74 -0.50
CA SER A 447 -16.53 4.02 -1.86
C SER A 447 -15.42 4.60 -2.75
N PHE A 448 -14.47 5.34 -2.16
CA PHE A 448 -13.44 6.06 -2.90
C PHE A 448 -12.07 5.37 -2.97
N VAL A 449 -11.87 4.29 -2.22
CA VAL A 449 -10.54 3.66 -2.05
C VAL A 449 -9.93 3.21 -3.38
N HIS A 450 -10.75 2.70 -4.30
CA HIS A 450 -10.29 2.20 -5.59
C HIS A 450 -9.61 3.27 -6.47
N TYR A 451 -10.02 4.55 -6.38
CA TYR A 451 -9.36 5.64 -7.11
C TYR A 451 -7.93 5.87 -6.64
N PHE A 452 -7.72 5.87 -5.32
CA PHE A 452 -6.39 6.06 -4.75
C PHE A 452 -5.47 4.91 -5.11
N ILE A 453 -6.00 3.67 -5.17
CA ILE A 453 -5.25 2.52 -5.67
C ILE A 453 -4.90 2.69 -7.16
N TYR A 454 -5.85 3.08 -8.01
CA TYR A 454 -5.56 3.36 -9.43
C TYR A 454 -4.44 4.41 -9.58
N MET A 455 -4.58 5.55 -8.90
CA MET A 455 -3.63 6.65 -9.00
C MET A 455 -2.25 6.28 -8.44
N GLY A 456 -2.20 5.56 -7.32
CA GLY A 456 -0.96 5.11 -6.70
C GLY A 456 -0.20 4.09 -7.53
N VAL A 457 -0.90 3.07 -8.06
CA VAL A 457 -0.31 2.06 -8.95
C VAL A 457 0.14 2.67 -10.27
N TYR A 458 -0.68 3.53 -10.88
CA TYR A 458 -0.29 4.22 -12.11
C TYR A 458 0.97 5.06 -11.89
N TYR A 459 1.05 5.84 -10.81
CA TYR A 459 2.21 6.67 -10.51
C TYR A 459 3.50 5.84 -10.33
N HIS A 460 3.39 4.68 -9.66
CA HIS A 460 4.50 3.78 -9.33
C HIS A 460 4.70 2.61 -10.29
N ARG A 461 4.06 2.62 -11.47
CA ARG A 461 4.00 1.51 -12.44
C ARG A 461 5.32 0.89 -12.92
N HIS A 462 6.46 1.52 -12.65
CA HIS A 462 7.80 1.02 -12.95
C HIS A 462 8.36 0.07 -11.89
N ARG A 463 7.71 -0.02 -10.72
CA ARG A 463 8.10 -0.91 -9.64
C ARG A 463 7.45 -2.27 -9.82
N ASP A 464 8.08 -3.28 -9.24
CA ASP A 464 7.52 -4.63 -9.15
C ASP A 464 6.17 -4.59 -8.42
N THR A 465 5.10 -4.77 -9.18
CA THR A 465 3.71 -4.63 -8.73
C THR A 465 3.06 -6.01 -8.67
N ALA A 466 2.42 -6.33 -7.54
CA ALA A 466 1.59 -7.53 -7.38
C ALA A 466 0.31 -7.38 -8.22
N TYR A 467 0.41 -7.58 -9.53
CA TYR A 467 -0.63 -7.27 -10.51
C TYR A 467 -1.99 -7.92 -10.17
N ILE A 468 -1.99 -9.20 -9.80
CA ILE A 468 -3.21 -9.93 -9.46
C ILE A 468 -3.86 -9.37 -8.19
N GLU A 469 -3.05 -9.04 -7.17
CA GLU A 469 -3.54 -8.43 -5.93
C GLU A 469 -4.13 -7.05 -6.19
N PHE A 470 -3.44 -6.21 -6.97
CA PHE A 470 -3.93 -4.92 -7.42
C PHE A 470 -5.30 -5.03 -8.09
N LYS A 471 -5.41 -5.88 -9.13
CA LYS A 471 -6.65 -6.09 -9.87
C LYS A 471 -7.80 -6.50 -8.96
N ASN A 472 -7.58 -7.51 -8.11
CA ASN A 472 -8.61 -8.03 -7.21
C ASN A 472 -9.07 -6.98 -6.18
N ARG A 473 -8.16 -6.19 -5.59
CA ARG A 473 -8.49 -5.14 -4.62
C ARG A 473 -9.32 -4.02 -5.23
N VAL A 474 -8.89 -3.51 -6.38
CA VAL A 474 -9.59 -2.44 -7.08
C VAL A 474 -10.97 -2.89 -7.50
N MET A 475 -11.10 -4.09 -8.09
CA MET A 475 -12.40 -4.65 -8.47
C MET A 475 -13.33 -4.78 -7.27
N THR A 476 -12.80 -5.19 -6.12
CA THR A 476 -13.57 -5.33 -4.89
C THR A 476 -14.10 -3.99 -4.38
N PHE A 477 -13.23 -2.98 -4.22
CA PHE A 477 -13.66 -1.66 -3.75
C PHE A 477 -14.57 -0.96 -4.75
N LYS A 478 -14.35 -1.15 -6.06
CA LYS A 478 -15.23 -0.65 -7.10
C LYS A 478 -16.62 -1.31 -7.02
N ALA A 479 -16.68 -2.63 -6.87
CA ALA A 479 -17.94 -3.35 -6.72
C ALA A 479 -18.70 -2.89 -5.46
N LEU A 480 -17.99 -2.72 -4.33
CA LEU A 480 -18.59 -2.19 -3.11
C LEU A 480 -19.14 -0.78 -3.31
N ALA A 481 -18.39 0.12 -3.94
CA ALA A 481 -18.84 1.48 -4.26
C ALA A 481 -20.11 1.48 -5.13
N LEU A 482 -20.16 0.62 -6.16
CA LEU A 482 -21.32 0.47 -7.03
C LEU A 482 -22.54 -0.05 -6.27
N VAL A 483 -22.38 -1.05 -5.40
CA VAL A 483 -23.47 -1.57 -4.55
C VAL A 483 -23.97 -0.49 -3.61
N GLN A 484 -23.08 0.29 -2.99
CA GLN A 484 -23.45 1.39 -2.10
C GLN A 484 -24.23 2.47 -2.83
N MET A 485 -23.79 2.89 -4.02
CA MET A 485 -24.51 3.88 -4.84
C MET A 485 -25.86 3.34 -5.33
N ALA A 486 -25.91 2.08 -5.77
CA ALA A 486 -27.15 1.44 -6.20
C ALA A 486 -28.16 1.35 -5.04
N TYR A 487 -27.71 0.98 -3.85
CA TYR A 487 -28.54 0.96 -2.64
C TYR A 487 -29.12 2.34 -2.35
N ILE A 488 -28.31 3.40 -2.34
CA ILE A 488 -28.78 4.77 -2.08
C ILE A 488 -29.76 5.22 -3.17
N TYR A 489 -29.49 4.90 -4.44
CA TYR A 489 -30.38 5.24 -5.55
C TYR A 489 -31.73 4.53 -5.46
N ILE A 490 -31.74 3.23 -5.18
CA ILE A 490 -32.97 2.43 -5.05
C ILE A 490 -33.76 2.85 -3.81
N ALA A 491 -33.10 3.02 -2.66
CA ALA A 491 -33.74 3.42 -1.41
C ALA A 491 -34.38 4.82 -1.49
N ASN A 492 -33.90 5.68 -2.38
CA ASN A 492 -34.41 7.03 -2.60
C ASN A 492 -34.96 7.20 -4.02
N PHE A 493 -35.46 6.13 -4.62
CA PHE A 493 -35.83 6.11 -6.03
C PHE A 493 -37.00 7.06 -6.31
N ASN A 494 -36.79 7.94 -7.27
CA ASN A 494 -37.79 8.85 -7.84
C ASN A 494 -37.72 8.71 -9.36
N TYR A 495 -38.82 8.34 -10.01
CA TYR A 495 -38.81 8.09 -11.45
C TYR A 495 -38.32 9.31 -12.24
N ASP A 496 -37.27 9.10 -13.03
CA ASP A 496 -36.68 10.11 -13.91
C ASP A 496 -36.09 9.39 -15.14
N LEU A 497 -36.76 9.51 -16.29
CA LEU A 497 -36.36 8.83 -17.52
C LEU A 497 -34.95 9.26 -18.00
N VAL A 498 -34.59 10.53 -17.80
CA VAL A 498 -33.27 11.05 -18.19
C VAL A 498 -32.18 10.44 -17.30
N SER A 499 -32.45 10.31 -16.00
CA SER A 499 -31.57 9.62 -15.06
C SER A 499 -31.35 8.17 -15.47
N LEU A 500 -32.43 7.42 -15.70
CA LEU A 500 -32.36 6.00 -16.09
C LEU A 500 -31.66 5.78 -17.44
N ALA A 501 -31.94 6.64 -18.42
CA ALA A 501 -31.29 6.59 -19.73
C ALA A 501 -29.79 6.88 -19.62
N ALA A 502 -29.39 7.90 -18.86
CA ALA A 502 -27.98 8.23 -18.63
C ALA A 502 -27.24 7.10 -17.90
N ILE A 503 -27.87 6.49 -16.89
CA ILE A 503 -27.29 5.33 -16.18
C ILE A 503 -27.06 4.16 -17.14
N THR A 504 -28.10 3.79 -17.90
CA THR A 504 -28.04 2.66 -18.83
C THR A 504 -27.01 2.89 -19.94
N ALA A 505 -27.03 4.07 -20.56
CA ALA A 505 -26.08 4.42 -21.61
C ALA A 505 -24.63 4.48 -21.10
N GLY A 506 -24.41 5.05 -19.91
CA GLY A 506 -23.09 5.12 -19.29
C GLY A 506 -22.51 3.75 -18.97
N PHE A 507 -23.29 2.84 -18.34
CA PHE A 507 -22.86 1.47 -18.10
C PHE A 507 -22.60 0.69 -19.39
N ALA A 508 -23.46 0.86 -20.41
CA ALA A 508 -23.27 0.22 -21.71
C ALA A 508 -21.95 0.67 -22.37
N LEU A 509 -21.66 1.99 -22.35
CA LEU A 509 -20.43 2.54 -22.89
C LEU A 509 -19.18 2.04 -22.14
N SER A 510 -19.20 2.06 -20.80
CA SER A 510 -18.08 1.56 -19.99
C SER A 510 -17.85 0.05 -20.17
N THR A 511 -18.93 -0.73 -20.29
CA THR A 511 -18.85 -2.19 -20.52
C THR A 511 -18.33 -2.51 -21.92
N ALA A 512 -18.79 -1.79 -22.95
CA ALA A 512 -18.28 -1.92 -24.30
C ALA A 512 -16.78 -1.58 -24.37
N ALA A 513 -16.34 -0.50 -23.70
CA ALA A 513 -14.93 -0.14 -23.59
C ALA A 513 -14.09 -1.23 -22.91
N ALA A 514 -14.55 -1.77 -21.77
CA ALA A 514 -13.85 -2.83 -21.06
C ALA A 514 -13.76 -4.12 -21.88
N THR A 515 -14.82 -4.45 -22.64
CA THR A 515 -14.86 -5.62 -23.51
C THR A 515 -13.90 -5.47 -24.69
N ALA A 516 -13.84 -4.28 -25.30
CA ALA A 516 -12.94 -3.98 -26.41
C ALA A 516 -11.45 -4.03 -26.00
N LEU A 517 -11.12 -3.59 -24.79
CA LEU A 517 -9.75 -3.65 -24.24
C LEU A 517 -9.36 -5.03 -23.70
N GLY A 518 -10.33 -5.76 -23.16
CA GLY A 518 -10.08 -6.89 -22.28
C GLY A 518 -9.78 -6.47 -20.84
N ILE A 519 -9.99 -7.41 -19.91
CA ILE A 519 -9.84 -7.15 -18.46
C ILE A 519 -8.42 -6.70 -18.13
N ASP A 520 -7.39 -7.38 -18.63
CA ASP A 520 -6.04 -7.07 -18.16
C ASP A 520 -5.54 -5.69 -18.59
N ARG A 521 -5.94 -5.20 -19.77
CA ARG A 521 -5.61 -3.83 -20.19
C ARG A 521 -6.41 -2.77 -19.47
N THR A 522 -7.64 -3.09 -19.08
CA THR A 522 -8.47 -2.19 -18.26
C THR A 522 -7.81 -1.86 -16.91
N TYR A 523 -6.95 -2.75 -16.42
CA TYR A 523 -6.22 -2.58 -15.16
C TYR A 523 -4.72 -2.43 -15.43
N PHE A 524 -4.32 -1.53 -16.32
CA PHE A 524 -2.91 -1.16 -16.54
C PHE A 524 -1.97 -2.29 -16.96
N GLY A 525 -2.46 -3.39 -17.52
CA GLY A 525 -1.62 -4.52 -17.88
C GLY A 525 -0.49 -4.17 -18.86
N VAL A 526 -0.67 -3.15 -19.71
CA VAL A 526 0.38 -2.68 -20.64
C VAL A 526 1.41 -1.84 -19.90
N GLU A 527 0.95 -0.89 -19.09
CA GLU A 527 1.76 0.03 -18.29
C GLU A 527 2.61 -0.69 -17.25
N LEU A 528 2.09 -1.80 -16.72
CA LEU A 528 2.76 -2.69 -15.77
C LEU A 528 3.54 -3.83 -16.45
N GLN A 529 3.62 -3.83 -17.78
CA GLN A 529 4.36 -4.83 -18.58
C GLN A 529 3.89 -6.28 -18.41
N VAL A 530 2.64 -6.47 -17.98
CA VAL A 530 2.01 -7.80 -17.82
C VAL A 530 1.53 -8.34 -19.17
N VAL A 531 1.05 -7.44 -20.04
CA VAL A 531 0.69 -7.78 -21.41
C VAL A 531 1.47 -6.89 -22.39
N PRO A 532 1.86 -7.42 -23.56
CA PRO A 532 2.59 -6.63 -24.54
C PRO A 532 1.73 -5.45 -25.04
N PRO A 533 2.37 -4.31 -25.39
CA PRO A 533 1.66 -3.22 -26.03
C PRO A 533 1.09 -3.71 -27.37
N GLN A 534 -0.19 -3.45 -27.62
CA GLN A 534 -0.81 -3.69 -28.92
C GLN A 534 -0.96 -2.39 -29.70
N LYS A 535 -1.14 -2.52 -31.02
CA LYS A 535 -1.65 -1.44 -31.85
C LYS A 535 -2.96 -0.91 -31.24
N LEU A 536 -3.18 0.40 -31.37
CA LEU A 536 -4.39 1.10 -30.91
C LEU A 536 -5.65 0.29 -31.20
N VAL A 537 -6.49 0.10 -30.18
CA VAL A 537 -7.77 -0.60 -30.32
C VAL A 537 -8.67 0.20 -31.24
N THR A 538 -9.07 -0.39 -32.37
CA THR A 538 -9.90 0.26 -33.40
C THR A 538 -11.36 -0.18 -33.37
N SER A 539 -11.76 -1.00 -32.39
CA SER A 539 -13.15 -1.39 -32.18
C SER A 539 -13.91 -0.34 -31.37
N PHE A 540 -15.24 -0.33 -31.49
CA PHE A 540 -16.08 0.52 -30.66
C PHE A 540 -15.89 0.22 -29.17
N PRO A 541 -15.81 1.24 -28.29
CA PRO A 541 -15.96 2.69 -28.54
C PRO A 541 -14.67 3.46 -28.85
N TYR A 542 -13.51 2.80 -28.94
CA TYR A 542 -12.21 3.44 -29.20
C TYR A 542 -12.04 3.94 -30.65
N ASN A 543 -12.91 3.52 -31.56
CA ASN A 543 -12.96 4.03 -32.94
C ASN A 543 -13.53 5.46 -33.06
N ILE A 544 -14.05 6.05 -31.99
CA ILE A 544 -14.58 7.42 -31.99
C ILE A 544 -13.45 8.39 -31.60
N PRO A 545 -12.96 9.25 -32.51
CA PRO A 545 -11.76 10.06 -32.27
C PRO A 545 -11.85 11.02 -31.07
N LEU A 546 -13.05 11.48 -30.74
CA LEU A 546 -13.31 12.38 -29.61
C LEU A 546 -13.35 11.67 -28.25
N LEU A 547 -13.48 10.33 -28.23
CA LEU A 547 -13.56 9.54 -27.00
C LEU A 547 -12.25 8.80 -26.77
N ARG A 548 -11.24 9.53 -26.26
CA ARG A 548 -9.95 8.92 -25.85
C ARG A 548 -10.09 7.99 -24.65
N HIS A 549 -10.97 8.34 -23.72
CA HIS A 549 -11.22 7.63 -22.46
C HIS A 549 -12.67 7.17 -22.34
N PRO A 550 -13.16 6.28 -23.24
CA PRO A 550 -14.59 5.95 -23.32
C PRO A 550 -15.12 5.29 -22.03
N MET A 551 -14.26 4.55 -21.31
CA MET A 551 -14.66 3.95 -20.04
C MET A 551 -14.92 5.01 -18.96
N ILE A 552 -14.07 6.03 -18.86
CA ILE A 552 -14.23 7.14 -17.92
C ILE A 552 -15.41 8.01 -18.34
N ALA A 553 -15.56 8.31 -19.63
CA ALA A 553 -16.70 9.04 -20.16
C ALA A 553 -18.04 8.34 -19.82
N GLY A 554 -18.11 7.02 -20.03
CA GLY A 554 -19.26 6.21 -19.60
C GLY A 554 -19.51 6.29 -18.10
N ASN A 555 -18.43 6.28 -17.30
CA ASN A 555 -18.54 6.42 -15.84
C ASN A 555 -19.11 7.77 -15.41
N LEU A 556 -18.61 8.86 -15.99
CA LEU A 556 -19.12 10.20 -15.73
C LEU A 556 -20.59 10.36 -16.16
N LEU A 557 -20.99 9.72 -17.26
CA LEU A 557 -22.37 9.76 -17.74
C LEU A 557 -23.35 9.08 -16.78
N TRP A 558 -23.06 7.85 -16.31
CA TRP A 558 -23.98 7.17 -15.39
C TRP A 558 -23.99 7.83 -13.99
N LEU A 559 -22.84 8.36 -13.53
CA LEU A 559 -22.78 9.17 -12.31
C LEU A 559 -23.60 10.46 -12.44
N GLY A 560 -23.54 11.13 -13.60
CA GLY A 560 -24.42 12.25 -13.93
C GLY A 560 -25.90 11.87 -13.89
N GLY A 561 -26.23 10.65 -14.34
CA GLY A 561 -27.56 10.06 -14.18
C GLY A 561 -28.00 9.95 -12.72
N LEU A 562 -27.12 9.53 -11.80
CA LEU A 562 -27.41 9.53 -10.36
C LEU A 562 -27.68 10.95 -9.83
N VAL A 563 -26.81 11.91 -10.17
CA VAL A 563 -26.98 13.31 -9.78
C VAL A 563 -28.26 13.91 -10.36
N LYS A 564 -28.74 13.45 -11.51
CA LYS A 564 -29.97 13.95 -12.12
C LYS A 564 -31.21 13.61 -11.29
N MET A 565 -31.24 12.46 -10.61
CA MET A 565 -32.39 12.04 -9.81
C MET A 565 -32.46 12.84 -8.48
N ALA A 566 -33.60 13.47 -8.24
CA ALA A 566 -33.79 14.34 -7.07
C ALA A 566 -33.62 13.62 -5.72
N GLY A 567 -34.10 12.37 -5.62
CA GLY A 567 -34.00 11.60 -4.37
C GLY A 567 -32.57 11.26 -3.97
N PHE A 568 -31.72 10.90 -4.94
CA PHE A 568 -30.31 10.63 -4.69
C PHE A 568 -29.57 11.91 -4.30
N ARG A 569 -29.83 13.04 -4.96
CA ARG A 569 -29.23 14.32 -4.55
C ARG A 569 -29.62 14.72 -3.14
N ALA A 570 -30.86 14.49 -2.73
CA ALA A 570 -31.30 14.81 -1.38
C ALA A 570 -30.60 13.92 -0.34
N ALA A 571 -30.43 12.63 -0.63
CA ALA A 571 -29.83 11.67 0.29
C ALA A 571 -28.30 11.77 0.38
N ALA A 572 -27.62 11.99 -0.75
CA ALA A 572 -26.16 11.99 -0.84
C ALA A 572 -25.64 12.96 -1.92
N PRO A 573 -25.82 14.29 -1.73
CA PRO A 573 -25.52 15.29 -2.76
C PRO A 573 -24.06 15.32 -3.21
N TRP A 574 -23.15 14.89 -2.33
CA TRP A 574 -21.71 14.91 -2.54
C TRP A 574 -21.17 13.63 -3.17
N LEU A 575 -21.87 12.50 -3.06
CA LEU A 575 -21.30 11.17 -3.37
C LEU A 575 -20.89 11.05 -4.84
N ALA A 576 -21.85 11.20 -5.75
CA ALA A 576 -21.57 11.10 -7.19
C ALA A 576 -20.63 12.22 -7.69
N PRO A 577 -20.75 13.50 -7.27
CA PRO A 577 -19.77 14.53 -7.64
C PRO A 577 -18.33 14.22 -7.21
N VAL A 578 -18.12 13.65 -6.03
CA VAL A 578 -16.76 13.25 -5.59
C VAL A 578 -16.23 12.09 -6.45
N HIS A 579 -17.07 11.10 -6.78
CA HIS A 579 -16.70 10.05 -7.75
C HIS A 579 -16.32 10.62 -9.12
N MET A 580 -17.08 11.59 -9.62
CA MET A 580 -16.79 12.26 -10.90
C MET A 580 -15.46 13.03 -10.85
N ALA A 581 -15.21 13.75 -9.76
CA ALA A 581 -13.96 14.49 -9.55
C ALA A 581 -12.74 13.54 -9.51
N LEU A 582 -12.84 12.42 -8.79
CA LEU A 582 -11.76 11.42 -8.71
C LEU A 582 -11.53 10.68 -10.04
N TYR A 583 -12.60 10.36 -10.79
CA TYR A 583 -12.46 9.83 -12.15
C TYR A 583 -11.76 10.82 -13.07
N THR A 584 -12.12 12.11 -12.98
CA THR A 584 -11.51 13.16 -13.79
C THR A 584 -10.04 13.34 -13.43
N LEU A 585 -9.71 13.37 -12.14
CA LEU A 585 -8.33 13.49 -11.67
C LEU A 585 -7.47 12.34 -12.19
N HIS A 586 -7.99 11.11 -12.09
CA HIS A 586 -7.32 9.94 -12.61
C HIS A 586 -7.14 9.99 -14.14
N ALA A 587 -8.17 10.43 -14.89
CA ALA A 587 -8.08 10.62 -16.33
C ALA A 587 -7.00 11.65 -16.72
N LEU A 588 -6.91 12.76 -15.98
CA LEU A 588 -5.89 13.79 -16.20
C LEU A 588 -4.49 13.24 -15.87
N GLN A 589 -4.37 12.41 -14.83
CA GLN A 589 -3.12 11.73 -14.51
C GLN A 589 -2.64 10.86 -15.69
N GLU A 590 -3.55 10.13 -16.32
CA GLU A 590 -3.24 9.31 -17.50
C GLU A 590 -2.92 10.18 -18.73
N GLU A 591 -3.76 11.17 -19.05
CA GLU A 591 -3.62 12.00 -20.25
C GLU A 591 -2.32 12.81 -20.24
N PHE A 592 -1.95 13.37 -19.08
CA PHE A 592 -0.69 14.10 -18.92
C PHE A 592 0.49 13.20 -18.54
N GLY A 593 0.27 11.87 -18.46
CA GLY A 593 1.29 10.90 -18.11
C GLY A 593 1.97 11.19 -16.77
N ILE A 594 1.26 11.75 -15.79
CA ILE A 594 1.79 12.13 -14.49
C ILE A 594 2.28 10.87 -13.76
N LYS A 595 3.59 10.72 -13.74
CA LYS A 595 4.30 9.52 -13.31
C LYS A 595 5.56 9.88 -12.55
N ARG A 596 6.11 8.93 -11.80
CA ARG A 596 7.46 9.08 -11.25
C ARG A 596 8.48 9.17 -12.39
N ALA A 597 9.47 10.05 -12.24
CA ALA A 597 10.57 10.19 -13.21
C ALA A 597 11.25 8.84 -13.49
N GLY A 598 11.57 8.58 -14.77
CA GLY A 598 12.18 7.31 -15.21
C GLY A 598 11.21 6.14 -15.42
N ALA A 599 9.91 6.33 -15.20
CA ALA A 599 8.94 5.25 -15.43
C ALA A 599 8.73 4.97 -16.93
N PHE A 600 8.63 3.67 -17.25
CA PHE A 600 8.39 3.16 -18.60
C PHE A 600 7.22 3.91 -19.29
N ASP A 601 7.43 4.22 -20.56
CA ASP A 601 6.43 4.80 -21.43
C ASP A 601 6.21 3.86 -22.62
N PRO A 602 5.11 3.09 -22.64
CA PRO A 602 4.82 2.20 -23.76
C PRO A 602 4.61 2.95 -25.08
N TYR A 603 4.43 4.27 -25.03
CA TYR A 603 4.14 5.13 -26.18
C TYR A 603 5.24 6.15 -26.46
N ALA A 604 6.35 6.14 -25.72
CA ALA A 604 7.50 6.94 -26.10
C ALA A 604 7.99 6.48 -27.49
N PRO A 605 8.27 7.41 -28.41
CA PRO A 605 8.92 7.05 -29.66
C PRO A 605 10.22 6.32 -29.30
N GLN A 606 10.37 5.09 -29.77
CA GLN A 606 11.63 4.36 -29.69
C GLN A 606 12.63 5.17 -30.50
N ASN A 607 13.35 6.09 -29.85
CA ASN A 607 14.53 6.66 -30.43
C ASN A 607 15.47 5.49 -30.66
N SER A 608 15.63 5.12 -31.94
CA SER A 608 16.64 4.19 -32.41
C SER A 608 17.93 4.51 -31.67
N ALA A 609 18.37 3.59 -30.83
CA ALA A 609 19.64 3.69 -30.14
C ALA A 609 20.71 4.03 -31.19
N ALA A 610 21.30 5.22 -31.04
CA ALA A 610 22.54 5.55 -31.70
C ALA A 610 23.55 4.43 -31.37
N GLY A 611 24.13 3.87 -32.41
CA GLY A 611 24.87 2.62 -32.36
C GLY A 611 26.01 2.61 -31.36
N GLY A 612 25.99 1.60 -30.48
CA GLY A 612 27.20 0.99 -29.96
C GLY A 612 27.50 -0.24 -30.82
N ALA A 613 28.33 -0.07 -31.84
CA ALA A 613 28.96 -1.20 -32.53
C ALA A 613 29.90 -1.89 -31.54
N GLY A 614 29.47 -3.03 -30.99
CA GLY A 614 30.31 -3.99 -30.31
C GLY A 614 30.60 -5.14 -31.26
N GLU A 615 31.86 -5.27 -31.64
CA GLU A 615 32.40 -6.24 -32.59
C GLU A 615 31.94 -7.68 -32.31
N ALA A 616 31.36 -8.30 -33.34
CA ALA A 616 31.21 -9.75 -33.40
C ALA A 616 32.59 -10.36 -33.67
N GLY A 617 33.22 -10.89 -32.62
CA GLY A 617 34.34 -11.79 -32.73
C GLY A 617 33.89 -13.16 -33.25
N THR A 618 34.11 -13.39 -34.53
CA THR A 618 34.19 -14.72 -35.15
C THR A 618 35.27 -15.57 -34.49
N VAL A 619 34.91 -16.77 -34.03
CA VAL A 619 35.83 -17.93 -33.99
C VAL A 619 35.09 -19.11 -34.61
N GLN A 620 35.83 -19.77 -35.51
CA GLN A 620 35.44 -20.83 -36.44
C GLN A 620 34.90 -22.09 -35.79
#